data_AF-A0A7W7IA75-F1
#
_entry.id   AF-A0A7W7IA75-F1
#
_cell.length_a   1.000
_cell.length_b   1.000
_cell.length_c   1.000
_cell.angle_alpha   90.00
_cell.angle_beta   90.00
_cell.angle_gamma   90.00
#
_symmetry.space_group_name_H-M   'P 1'
#
loop_
_entity.id
_entity.type
_entity.pdbx_description
1 polymer ?
#
loop_
_entity_poly.entity_id
_entity_poly.type
_entity_poly.pdbx_seq_one_letter_code
_entity_poly.pdbx_strand_id
1 'polypeptide(L)' 'MYETENKTIVVQGFVVDPERTGLALPPGEGAVEIPRYILERALAAD' A
#
# COMPACT_ATOMS: atom_id res chain seq x y z
N MET A 1 1.18 -11.35 -3.72
CA MET A 1 0.25 -11.03 -2.62
C MET A 1 0.30 -12.23 -1.69
N TYR A 2 0.62 -12.02 -0.42
CA TYR A 2 0.79 -13.11 0.55
C TYR A 2 -0.04 -12.83 1.79
N GLU A 3 -0.82 -13.81 2.25
CA GLU A 3 -1.52 -13.73 3.52
C GLU A 3 -0.55 -14.03 4.66
N THR A 4 -0.67 -13.31 5.77
CA THR A 4 0.15 -13.51 6.96
C THR A 4 -0.67 -14.13 8.09
N GLU A 5 0.01 -14.68 9.10
CA GLU A 5 -0.63 -15.22 10.30
C GLU A 5 -1.46 -14.19 11.07
N ASN A 6 -1.21 -12.90 10.86
CA ASN A 6 -1.95 -11.80 11.46
C ASN A 6 -3.25 -11.45 10.69
N LYS A 7 -3.68 -12.29 9.73
CA LYS A 7 -4.82 -12.01 8.83
C LYS A 7 -4.68 -10.71 8.05
N THR A 8 -3.44 -10.35 7.73
CA THR A 8 -3.12 -9.22 6.86
C THR A 8 -2.56 -9.72 5.55
N ILE A 9 -2.53 -8.82 4.56
CA ILE A 9 -2.05 -9.13 3.21
C ILE A 9 -0.81 -8.29 2.94
N VAL A 10 0.28 -8.96 2.58
CA VAL A 10 1.48 -8.32 2.04
C VAL A 10 1.31 -8.14 0.53
N VAL A 11 1.37 -6.89 0.10
CA VAL A 11 1.35 -6.49 -1.31
C VAL A 11 2.72 -5.96 -1.72
N GLN A 12 3.10 -6.19 -2.97
CA GLN A 12 4.29 -5.57 -3.54
C GLN A 12 3.97 -4.11 -3.82
N GLY A 13 4.73 -3.21 -3.20
CA GLY A 13 4.63 -1.77 -3.41
C GLY A 13 6.01 -1.13 -3.54
N PHE A 14 6.02 0.17 -3.79
CA PHE A 14 7.22 0.98 -3.85
C PHE A 14 7.22 1.92 -2.65
N VAL A 15 8.37 2.12 -2.01
CA VAL A 15 8.49 3.10 -0.93
C VAL A 15 8.21 4.49 -1.51
N VAL A 16 7.30 5.21 -0.88
CA VAL A 16 7.00 6.59 -1.26
C VAL A 16 8.04 7.51 -0.67
N ASP A 17 8.55 8.40 -1.51
CA ASP A 17 9.29 9.57 -1.08
C ASP A 17 8.28 10.69 -0.71
N PRO A 18 8.13 11.04 0.58
CA PRO A 18 7.16 12.03 1.02
C PRO A 18 7.44 13.42 0.44
N GLU A 19 8.71 13.76 0.22
CA GLU A 19 9.11 15.07 -0.32
C GLU A 19 8.66 15.23 -1.78
N ARG A 20 8.67 14.14 -2.55
CA ARG A 20 8.27 14.13 -3.96
C ARG A 20 6.76 14.06 -4.16
N THR A 21 6.02 13.57 -3.17
CA THR A 21 4.57 13.34 -3.25
C THR A 21 3.76 14.44 -2.57
N GLY A 22 4.39 15.33 -1.81
CA GLY A 22 3.69 16.36 -1.04
C GLY A 22 2.83 15.78 0.09
N LEU A 23 3.09 14.53 0.48
CA LEU A 23 2.37 13.85 1.55
C LEU A 23 2.97 14.25 2.90
N ALA A 24 2.12 14.70 3.81
CA ALA A 24 2.48 14.86 5.22
C ALA A 24 2.24 13.52 5.94
N LEU A 25 3.30 12.74 6.17
CA LEU A 25 3.21 11.50 6.95
C LEU A 25 3.45 11.79 8.45
N PRO A 26 2.67 11.17 9.35
CA PRO A 26 2.95 11.27 10.78
C PRO A 26 4.34 10.71 11.15
N PRO A 27 4.95 11.17 12.25
CA PRO A 27 6.25 10.67 12.68
C PRO A 27 6.25 9.15 12.91
N GLY A 28 7.17 8.45 12.26
CA GLY A 28 7.28 6.99 12.37
C GLY A 28 6.39 6.20 11.40
N GLU A 29 5.54 6.88 10.62
CA GLU A 29 4.74 6.25 9.57
C GLU A 29 5.46 6.27 8.21
N GLY A 30 5.25 5.23 7.42
CA GLY A 30 5.74 5.11 6.05
C GLY A 30 4.58 4.93 5.08
N ALA A 31 4.74 5.43 3.86
CA ALA A 31 3.78 5.22 2.79
C ALA A 31 4.37 4.34 1.69
N VAL A 32 3.49 3.56 1.05
CA VAL A 32 3.84 2.74 -0.11
C VAL A 32 2.88 3.01 -1.25
N GLU A 33 3.43 3.06 -2.46
CA GLU A 33 2.68 3.14 -3.70
C GLU A 33 2.32 1.72 -4.15
N ILE A 34 1.02 1.49 -4.36
CA ILE A 34 0.48 0.22 -4.82
C ILE A 34 -0.12 0.45 -6.23
N PRO A 35 0.16 -0.41 -7.21
CA PRO A 35 -0.47 -0.32 -8.53
C PRO A 35 -2.00 -0.38 -8.45
N ARG A 36 -2.67 0.59 -9.09
CA ARG A 36 -4.14 0.75 -9.05
C ARG A 36 -4.91 -0.53 -9.41
N TYR A 37 -4.46 -1.28 -10.42
CA TYR A 37 -5.13 -2.52 -10.86
C TYR A 37 -5.20 -3.61 -9.78
N ILE A 38 -4.35 -3.54 -8.75
CA ILE A 38 -4.41 -4.48 -7.61
C ILE A 38 -5.64 -4.18 -6.75
N LEU A 39 -5.92 -2.90 -6.50
CA LEU A 39 -7.09 -2.45 -5.74
C LEU A 39 -8.38 -2.67 -6.53
N GLU A 40 -8.38 -2.37 -7.83
CA GLU A 40 -9.56 -2.57 -8.69
C GLU A 40 -10.00 -4.03 -8.71
N ARG A 41 -9.04 -4.98 -8.79
CA ARG A 41 -9.36 -6.41 -8.71
C ARG A 41 -9.90 -6.84 -7.34
N ALA A 42 -9.42 -6.23 -6.26
CA ALA A 42 -9.94 -6.50 -4.92
C ALA A 42 -11.37 -5.98 -4.74
N LEU A 43 -11.65 -4.77 -5.23
CA LEU A 43 -12.98 -4.13 -5.14
C LEU A 43 -14.02 -4.76 -6.08
N ALA A 44 -13.59 -5.34 -7.21
CA ALA A 44 -14.48 -6.03 -8.15
C ALA A 44 -14.80 -7.48 -7.73
N ALA A 45 -14.20 -7.97 -6.65
CA ALA A 45 -14.44 -9.31 -6.12
C ALA A 45 -15.61 -9.37 -5.10
N ASP A 46 -16.24 -8.22 -4.79
CA ASP A 46 -17.46 -8.08 -4.00
C ASP A 46 -18.73 -8.10 -4.87
#